data_AF-A0A920M3B1-F1
#
_entry.id   AF-A0A920M3B1-F1
#
_cell.length_a   1.000
_cell.length_b   1.000
_cell.length_c   1.000
_cell.angle_alpha   90.00
_cell.angle_beta   90.00
_cell.angle_gamma   90.00
#
_symmetry.space_group_name_H-M   'P 1'
#
loop_
_entity.id
_entity.type
_entity.pdbx_description
1 polymer ?
#
loop_
_entity_poly.entity_id
_entity_poly.type
_entity_poly.pdbx_seq_one_letter_code
_entity_poly.pdbx_strand_id
1 'polypeptide(L)'
;MKQNLDQTFGPILWTQYTLHRGIMKMTAQVSPMGKFNKEKAHIELMKGGKWKRVQSSAIHEFASTAHFRIENWDDKKETPYRVVFQDGDSIGEWKGTIRKDPKDKSTIKLAAMSCMKDGAFPNHYLQQNILAQDPDFVFAGDQLYEGNGGFGIVRAKN
;
A
#
# COMPACT_ATOMS: atom_id res chain seq x y z
N MET A 1 -13.71 3.98 26.47
CA MET A 1 -12.29 4.09 26.05
C MET A 1 -12.11 5.47 25.44
N LYS A 2 -11.16 6.29 25.89
CA LYS A 2 -10.96 7.65 25.37
C LYS A 2 -10.11 7.53 24.10
N GLN A 3 -10.69 7.80 22.93
CA GLN A 3 -9.97 7.72 21.66
C GLN A 3 -8.97 8.87 21.56
N ASN A 4 -7.72 8.57 21.17
CA ASN A 4 -6.75 9.59 20.78
C ASN A 4 -6.74 9.68 19.26
N LEU A 5 -7.30 10.76 18.71
CA LEU A 5 -7.43 10.94 17.26
C LEU A 5 -6.07 11.10 16.57
N ASP A 6 -5.05 11.57 17.30
CA ASP A 6 -3.67 11.72 16.79
C ASP A 6 -2.94 10.38 16.63
N GLN A 7 -3.52 9.28 17.13
CA GLN A 7 -2.99 7.92 17.04
C GLN A 7 -3.93 7.01 16.23
N THR A 8 -4.50 7.56 15.17
CA THR A 8 -5.35 6.82 14.23
C THR A 8 -4.55 6.42 12.99
N PHE A 9 -4.80 5.22 12.48
CA PHE A 9 -4.17 4.69 11.27
C PHE A 9 -5.24 4.08 10.36
N GLY A 10 -5.35 4.59 9.13
CA GLY A 10 -6.37 4.21 8.17
C GLY A 10 -7.32 5.34 7.79
N PRO A 11 -8.45 5.05 7.11
CA PRO A 11 -8.87 3.72 6.67
C PRO A 11 -8.00 3.12 5.56
N ILE A 12 -7.22 3.91 4.83
CA ILE A 12 -6.25 3.41 3.85
C ILE A 12 -4.87 3.37 4.51
N LEU A 13 -4.27 2.18 4.58
CA LEU A 13 -3.03 1.94 5.32
C LEU A 13 -1.80 2.24 4.48
N TRP A 14 -1.77 1.73 3.24
CA TRP A 14 -0.73 1.98 2.24
C TRP A 14 -1.16 1.53 0.85
N THR A 15 -0.33 1.78 -0.15
CA THR A 15 -0.51 1.32 -1.53
C THR A 15 0.78 0.77 -2.11
N GLN A 16 0.66 -0.23 -2.97
CA GLN A 16 1.75 -0.75 -3.80
C GLN A 16 1.31 -0.68 -5.26
N TYR A 17 2.21 -0.28 -6.15
CA TYR A 17 1.90 -0.23 -7.58
C TYR A 17 3.03 -0.80 -8.43
N THR A 18 2.67 -1.20 -9.64
CA THR A 18 3.61 -1.65 -10.68
C THR A 18 3.22 -1.02 -12.00
N LEU A 19 4.22 -0.67 -12.82
CA LEU A 19 4.05 -0.24 -14.21
C LEU A 19 4.57 -1.34 -15.13
N HIS A 20 3.79 -1.72 -16.13
CA HIS A 20 4.23 -2.71 -17.12
C HIS A 20 3.46 -2.53 -18.44
N ARG A 21 4.19 -2.28 -19.54
CA ARG A 21 3.65 -2.20 -20.91
C ARG A 21 2.42 -1.28 -21.03
N GLY A 22 2.53 -0.04 -20.54
CA GLY A 22 1.44 0.94 -20.61
C GLY A 22 0.26 0.62 -19.68
N ILE A 23 0.47 -0.19 -18.64
CA ILE A 23 -0.54 -0.48 -17.63
C ILE A 23 0.02 -0.15 -16.24
N MET A 24 -0.74 0.63 -15.47
CA MET A 24 -0.54 0.79 -14.04
C MET A 24 -1.49 -0.14 -13.30
N LYS A 25 -0.95 -0.96 -12.40
CA LYS A 25 -1.72 -1.72 -11.42
C LYS A 25 -1.39 -1.20 -10.03
N MET A 26 -2.40 -1.01 -9.19
CA MET A 26 -2.22 -0.61 -7.80
C MET A 26 -3.10 -1.46 -6.89
N THR A 27 -2.54 -1.87 -5.77
CA THR A 27 -3.28 -2.43 -4.64
C THR A 27 -3.21 -1.41 -3.49
N ALA A 28 -4.36 -0.96 -3.02
CA ALA A 28 -4.47 -0.23 -1.76
C ALA A 28 -4.83 -1.21 -0.64
N GLN A 29 -4.04 -1.23 0.43
CA GLN A 29 -4.40 -1.91 1.66
C GLN A 29 -5.29 -0.99 2.48
N VAL A 30 -6.47 -1.47 2.82
CA VAL A 30 -7.45 -0.79 3.66
C VAL A 30 -7.49 -1.50 5.01
N SER A 31 -7.80 -0.77 6.08
CA SER A 31 -8.07 -1.37 7.39
C SER A 31 -9.18 -2.43 7.26
N PRO A 32 -9.16 -3.51 8.06
CA PRO A 32 -10.24 -4.47 8.08
C PRO A 32 -11.58 -3.80 8.32
N MET A 33 -12.44 -3.79 7.31
CA MET A 33 -13.78 -3.22 7.39
C MET A 33 -14.76 -4.32 7.79
N GLY A 34 -15.80 -3.95 8.56
CA GLY A 34 -16.85 -4.89 8.91
C GLY A 34 -17.60 -5.43 7.67
N LYS A 35 -18.19 -6.63 7.78
CA LYS A 35 -18.88 -7.34 6.69
C LYS A 35 -20.00 -6.55 5.98
N PHE A 36 -20.49 -5.48 6.61
CA PHE A 36 -21.57 -4.65 6.08
C PHE A 36 -21.08 -3.42 5.32
N ASN A 37 -19.76 -3.21 5.21
CA ASN A 37 -19.23 -2.10 4.44
C ASN A 37 -19.47 -2.33 2.94
N LYS A 38 -20.16 -1.39 2.29
CA LYS A 38 -20.46 -1.40 0.85
C LYS A 38 -19.72 -0.30 0.09
N GLU A 39 -18.90 0.49 0.79
CA GLU A 39 -18.17 1.61 0.24
C GLU A 39 -17.05 1.13 -0.68
N LYS A 40 -16.79 1.94 -1.70
CA LYS A 40 -15.74 1.68 -2.68
C LYS A 40 -14.59 2.65 -2.47
N ALA A 41 -13.37 2.14 -2.50
CA ALA A 41 -12.22 3.01 -2.67
C ALA A 41 -12.18 3.51 -4.11
N HIS A 42 -11.69 4.73 -4.29
CA HIS A 42 -11.45 5.26 -5.63
C HIS A 42 -10.08 5.94 -5.71
N ILE A 43 -9.47 5.84 -6.88
CA ILE A 43 -8.20 6.51 -7.17
C ILE A 43 -8.48 7.78 -7.96
N GLU A 44 -7.82 8.85 -7.54
CA GLU A 44 -7.79 10.12 -8.23
C GLU A 44 -6.36 10.47 -8.64
N LEU A 45 -6.22 11.03 -9.84
CA LEU A 45 -4.94 11.50 -10.36
C LEU A 45 -4.96 13.01 -10.49
N MET A 46 -3.83 13.66 -10.19
CA MET A 46 -3.68 15.10 -10.42
C MET A 46 -3.52 15.36 -11.92
N LYS A 47 -4.49 16.02 -12.56
CA LYS A 47 -4.48 16.36 -13.98
C LYS A 47 -4.87 17.82 -14.19
N GLY A 48 -3.95 18.63 -14.71
CA GLY A 48 -4.19 20.06 -14.95
C GLY A 48 -4.52 20.83 -13.69
N GLY A 49 -3.82 20.55 -12.58
CA GLY A 49 -4.03 21.20 -11.29
C GLY A 49 -5.29 20.79 -10.53
N LYS A 50 -6.03 19.79 -11.01
CA LYS A 50 -7.25 19.28 -10.36
C LYS A 50 -7.16 17.77 -10.16
N TRP A 51 -7.64 17.31 -9.01
CA TRP A 51 -7.86 15.89 -8.77
C TRP A 51 -9.02 15.39 -9.64
N LYS A 52 -8.79 14.29 -10.36
CA LYS A 52 -9.83 13.62 -11.16
C LYS A 52 -9.91 12.17 -10.76
N ARG A 53 -11.09 11.73 -10.32
CA ARG A 53 -11.42 10.31 -10.15
C ARG A 53 -11.30 9.59 -11.48
N VAL A 54 -10.53 8.51 -11.51
CA VAL A 54 -10.28 7.72 -12.74
C VAL A 54 -10.78 6.29 -12.64
N GLN A 55 -10.89 5.72 -11.44
CA GLN A 55 -11.42 4.38 -11.23
C GLN A 55 -11.92 4.21 -9.79
N SER A 56 -12.92 3.34 -9.61
CA SER A 56 -13.42 2.90 -8.30
C SER A 56 -13.32 1.37 -8.21
N SER A 57 -13.00 0.85 -7.03
CA SER A 57 -12.92 -0.59 -6.75
C SER A 57 -13.66 -0.91 -5.46
N ALA A 58 -14.38 -2.02 -5.45
CA ALA A 58 -14.83 -2.61 -4.20
C ALA A 58 -13.62 -3.04 -3.34
N ILE A 59 -13.83 -3.09 -2.03
CA ILE A 59 -12.87 -3.68 -1.09
C ILE A 59 -13.09 -5.19 -1.06
N HIS A 60 -12.03 -5.96 -1.22
CA HIS A 60 -12.08 -7.41 -1.12
C HIS A 60 -12.29 -7.83 0.34
N GLU A 61 -13.40 -8.53 0.63
CA GLU A 61 -13.86 -8.86 1.99
C GLU A 61 -12.76 -9.48 2.87
N PHE A 62 -12.06 -10.50 2.37
CA PHE A 62 -11.07 -11.23 3.18
C PHE A 62 -9.67 -10.62 3.18
N ALA A 63 -9.34 -9.82 2.17
CA ALA A 63 -7.99 -9.29 1.99
C ALA A 63 -7.88 -7.84 2.47
N SER A 64 -9.03 -7.16 2.62
CA SER A 64 -9.10 -5.72 2.88
C SER A 64 -8.32 -4.89 1.86
N THR A 65 -8.38 -5.29 0.59
CA THR A 65 -7.65 -4.63 -0.51
C THR A 65 -8.60 -4.05 -1.54
N ALA A 66 -8.22 -2.90 -2.11
CA ALA A 66 -8.82 -2.37 -3.34
C ALA A 66 -7.81 -2.48 -4.49
N HIS A 67 -8.27 -2.86 -5.68
CA HIS A 67 -7.40 -3.06 -6.84
C HIS A 67 -7.77 -2.13 -7.98
N PHE A 68 -6.77 -1.43 -8.51
CA PHE A 68 -6.91 -0.53 -9.63
C PHE A 68 -6.05 -1.03 -10.79
N ARG A 69 -6.59 -0.96 -12.00
CA ARG A 69 -5.90 -1.26 -13.25
C ARG A 69 -6.25 -0.18 -14.25
N ILE A 70 -5.26 0.63 -14.60
CA ILE A 70 -5.40 1.74 -15.55
C ILE A 70 -4.55 1.42 -16.77
N GLU A 71 -5.22 1.27 -17.91
CA GLU A 71 -4.57 1.02 -19.20
C GLU A 71 -4.17 2.33 -19.89
N ASN A 72 -3.37 2.23 -20.94
CA ASN A 72 -2.80 3.37 -21.66
C ASN A 72 -2.08 4.35 -20.73
N TRP A 73 -1.38 3.82 -19.73
CA TRP A 73 -0.60 4.59 -18.77
C TRP A 73 0.63 5.22 -19.42
N ASP A 74 0.82 6.53 -19.23
CA ASP A 74 2.02 7.25 -19.65
C ASP A 74 3.07 7.17 -18.55
N ASP A 75 3.96 6.17 -18.65
CA ASP A 75 5.06 5.94 -17.71
C ASP A 75 6.23 6.92 -17.88
N LYS A 76 6.15 7.89 -18.81
CA LYS A 76 7.23 8.86 -19.01
C LYS A 76 7.20 10.02 -18.01
N LYS A 77 6.10 10.15 -17.25
CA LYS A 77 5.87 11.29 -16.35
C LYS A 77 5.50 10.80 -14.96
N GLU A 78 5.97 11.54 -13.96
CA GLU A 78 5.49 11.36 -12.60
C GLU A 78 4.04 11.85 -12.51
N THR A 79 3.20 11.07 -11.84
CA THR A 79 1.78 11.38 -11.67
C THR A 79 1.42 11.32 -10.19
N PRO A 80 1.16 12.47 -9.53
CA PRO A 80 0.59 12.49 -8.20
C PRO A 80 -0.79 11.82 -8.20
N TYR A 81 -1.03 10.99 -7.19
CA TYR A 81 -2.30 10.30 -6.99
C TYR A 81 -2.77 10.44 -5.54
N ARG A 82 -4.06 10.19 -5.34
CA ARG A 82 -4.62 9.86 -4.03
C ARG A 82 -5.61 8.71 -4.17
N VAL A 83 -5.60 7.79 -3.21
CA VAL A 83 -6.70 6.86 -2.98
C VAL A 83 -7.59 7.46 -1.91
N VAL A 84 -8.89 7.44 -2.16
CA VAL A 84 -9.89 8.04 -1.29
C VAL A 84 -10.90 6.96 -0.91
N PHE A 85 -11.26 6.92 0.37
CA PHE A 85 -12.23 5.98 0.91
C PHE A 85 -13.13 6.69 1.92
N GLN A 86 -14.44 6.46 1.80
CA GLN A 86 -15.41 6.96 2.76
C GLN A 86 -15.60 5.92 3.87
N ASP A 87 -15.42 6.35 5.12
CA ASP A 87 -15.63 5.54 6.30
C ASP A 87 -16.64 6.25 7.21
N GLY A 88 -17.93 5.89 7.04
CA GLY A 88 -19.04 6.61 7.64
C GLY A 88 -19.09 8.08 7.19
N ASP A 89 -19.00 8.99 8.16
CA ASP A 89 -18.99 10.44 7.93
C ASP A 89 -17.58 11.00 7.64
N SER A 90 -16.55 10.16 7.73
CA SER A 90 -15.15 10.56 7.53
C SER A 90 -14.64 10.16 6.14
N ILE A 91 -13.71 10.96 5.62
CA ILE A 91 -13.01 10.66 4.37
C ILE A 91 -11.53 10.41 4.69
N GLY A 92 -11.08 9.20 4.38
CA GLY A 92 -9.66 8.83 4.40
C GLY A 92 -8.99 9.09 3.05
N GLU A 93 -7.78 9.65 3.08
CA GLU A 93 -6.96 9.83 1.89
C GLU A 93 -5.56 9.25 2.08
N TRP A 94 -5.08 8.50 1.09
CA TRP A 94 -3.68 8.09 0.99
C TRP A 94 -3.05 8.68 -0.27
N LYS A 95 -1.99 9.48 -0.10
CA LYS A 95 -1.35 10.25 -1.18
C LYS A 95 0.00 9.67 -1.55
N GLY A 96 0.36 9.79 -2.82
CA GLY A 96 1.70 9.49 -3.28
C GLY A 96 1.94 9.94 -4.71
N THR A 97 3.08 9.51 -5.25
CA THR A 97 3.44 9.75 -6.65
C THR A 97 3.73 8.41 -7.32
N ILE A 98 3.07 8.16 -8.44
CA ILE A 98 3.47 7.10 -9.37
C ILE A 98 4.65 7.66 -10.14
N ARG A 99 5.83 7.09 -9.93
CA ARG A 99 7.08 7.55 -10.55
C ARG A 99 7.08 7.20 -12.03
N LYS A 100 7.78 8.01 -12.82
CA LYS A 100 8.10 7.66 -14.20
C LYS A 100 9.01 6.43 -14.22
N ASP A 101 8.92 5.65 -15.29
CA ASP A 101 9.82 4.53 -15.54
C ASP A 101 11.28 5.03 -15.64
N PRO A 102 12.20 4.56 -14.78
CA PRO A 102 13.58 5.04 -14.73
C PRO A 102 14.46 4.51 -15.87
N LYS A 103 13.91 4.16 -17.04
CA LYS A 103 14.61 3.59 -18.19
C LYS A 103 15.79 4.44 -18.73
N ASP A 104 15.77 5.74 -18.46
CA ASP A 104 16.83 6.66 -18.88
C ASP A 104 18.00 6.71 -17.87
N LYS A 105 17.90 6.02 -16.73
CA LYS A 105 18.98 5.95 -15.73
C LYS A 105 19.97 4.84 -16.09
N SER A 106 21.26 5.15 -16.00
CA SER A 106 22.34 4.15 -16.10
C SER A 106 22.44 3.24 -14.87
N THR A 107 21.93 3.70 -13.72
CA THR A 107 21.95 2.97 -12.45
C THR A 107 20.55 2.95 -11.85
N ILE A 108 20.11 1.75 -11.46
CA ILE A 108 18.85 1.53 -10.76
C ILE A 108 19.13 1.29 -9.27
N LYS A 109 18.42 2.01 -8.40
CA LYS A 109 18.47 1.81 -6.95
C LYS A 109 17.30 0.93 -6.50
N LEU A 110 17.60 -0.25 -5.97
CA LEU A 110 16.63 -1.15 -5.37
C LEU A 110 16.80 -1.14 -3.86
N ALA A 111 15.74 -0.80 -3.12
CA ALA A 111 15.64 -1.11 -1.71
C ALA A 111 15.10 -2.54 -1.55
N ALA A 112 15.96 -3.47 -1.17
CA ALA A 112 15.58 -4.84 -0.87
C ALA A 112 15.56 -5.05 0.65
N MET A 113 14.40 -5.43 1.19
CA MET A 113 14.18 -5.61 2.62
C MET A 113 13.54 -6.97 2.86
N SER A 114 13.85 -7.56 4.00
CA SER A 114 13.22 -8.78 4.48
C SER A 114 13.17 -8.78 6.01
N CYS A 115 12.43 -9.72 6.56
CA CYS A 115 12.39 -10.04 7.97
C CYS A 115 11.92 -8.91 8.87
N MET A 116 10.90 -8.17 8.43
CA MET A 116 10.35 -7.02 9.15
C MET A 116 9.35 -7.49 10.21
N LYS A 117 9.88 -8.15 11.25
CA LYS A 117 9.09 -8.62 12.39
C LYS A 117 8.43 -7.46 13.14
N ASP A 118 7.33 -7.77 13.83
CA ASP A 118 6.44 -6.84 14.53
C ASP A 118 7.10 -6.05 15.67
N GLY A 119 8.17 -6.57 16.28
CA GLY A 119 8.83 -5.94 17.43
C GLY A 119 9.37 -4.52 17.20
N ALA A 120 9.58 -4.12 15.95
CA ALA A 120 10.01 -2.77 15.58
C ALA A 120 8.92 -1.98 14.83
N PHE A 121 7.69 -2.48 14.71
CA PHE A 121 6.60 -1.84 13.97
C PHE A 121 6.40 -0.37 14.44
N PRO A 122 6.28 0.60 13.52
CA PRO A 122 6.13 0.48 12.06
C PRO A 122 7.46 0.47 11.28
N ASN A 123 8.57 0.07 11.89
CA ASN A 123 9.92 0.06 11.35
C ASN A 123 10.41 1.47 10.96
N HIS A 124 10.20 2.47 11.85
CA HIS A 124 10.40 3.89 11.51
C HIS A 124 11.84 4.24 11.10
N TYR A 125 12.86 3.65 11.73
CA TYR A 125 14.26 3.88 11.32
C TYR A 125 14.55 3.33 9.92
N LEU A 126 14.00 2.15 9.59
CA LEU A 126 14.11 1.58 8.25
C LEU A 126 13.41 2.48 7.23
N GLN A 127 12.18 2.91 7.54
CA GLN A 127 11.42 3.85 6.70
C GLN A 127 12.22 5.13 6.41
N GLN A 128 12.78 5.77 7.45
CA GLN A 128 13.58 6.99 7.30
C GLN A 128 14.79 6.78 6.38
N ASN A 129 15.49 5.65 6.52
CA ASN A 129 16.63 5.32 5.67
C ASN A 129 16.21 5.10 4.22
N ILE A 130 15.10 4.41 3.95
CA ILE A 130 14.59 4.24 2.56
C ILE A 130 14.28 5.59 1.94
N LEU A 131 13.61 6.48 2.68
CA LEU A 131 13.28 7.82 2.21
C LEU A 131 14.54 8.62 1.88
N ALA A 132 15.57 8.53 2.72
CA ALA A 132 16.85 9.20 2.50
C ALA A 132 17.61 8.66 1.27
N GLN A 133 17.48 7.36 0.97
CA GLN A 133 18.13 6.73 -0.18
C GLN A 133 17.41 6.97 -1.51
N ASP A 134 16.11 7.32 -1.47
CA ASP A 134 15.25 7.56 -2.65
C ASP A 134 15.42 6.48 -3.74
N PRO A 135 15.06 5.21 -3.46
CA PRO A 135 15.20 4.12 -4.41
C PRO A 135 14.19 4.23 -5.56
N ASP A 136 14.52 3.62 -6.69
CA ASP A 136 13.63 3.50 -7.85
C ASP A 136 12.57 2.41 -7.64
N PHE A 137 12.96 1.31 -6.96
CA PHE A 137 12.08 0.19 -6.65
C PHE A 137 12.26 -0.26 -5.21
N VAL A 138 11.20 -0.83 -4.65
CA VAL A 138 11.20 -1.43 -3.32
C VAL A 138 10.73 -2.87 -3.44
N PHE A 139 11.49 -3.78 -2.84
CA PHE A 139 11.10 -5.16 -2.61
C PHE A 139 11.12 -5.45 -1.11
N ALA A 140 10.09 -6.13 -0.62
CA ALA A 140 9.87 -6.37 0.79
C ALA A 140 9.34 -7.79 0.99
N GLY A 141 10.23 -8.72 1.37
CA GLY A 141 9.89 -10.10 1.77
C GLY A 141 9.63 -10.21 3.27
N ASP A 142 9.07 -11.34 3.71
CA ASP A 142 8.79 -11.66 5.13
C ASP A 142 8.24 -10.46 5.93
N GLN A 143 7.20 -9.82 5.36
CA GLN A 143 6.58 -8.64 5.95
C GLN A 143 5.72 -8.98 7.18
N LEU A 144 5.24 -10.22 7.24
CA LEU A 144 4.42 -10.76 8.30
C LEU A 144 5.02 -12.10 8.71
N TYR A 145 5.02 -12.36 10.02
CA TYR A 145 5.45 -13.62 10.60
C TYR A 145 4.30 -14.25 11.36
N GLU A 146 3.95 -15.47 11.00
CA GLU A 146 3.18 -16.36 11.84
C GLU A 146 4.09 -17.03 12.88
N GLY A 147 3.57 -17.25 14.08
CA GLY A 147 4.25 -18.12 15.04
C GLY A 147 4.19 -19.55 14.52
N ASN A 148 5.34 -20.15 14.17
CA ASN A 148 5.36 -21.55 13.79
C ASN A 148 5.27 -22.44 15.04
N GLY A 149 4.13 -23.13 15.16
CA GLY A 149 3.96 -24.31 16.00
C GLY A 149 4.18 -24.09 17.48
N GLY A 150 3.37 -23.26 18.14
CA GLY A 150 3.29 -23.14 19.61
C GLY A 150 2.92 -24.46 20.36
N PHE A 151 3.13 -25.60 19.73
CA PHE A 151 3.07 -26.93 20.31
C PHE A 151 4.33 -27.17 21.16
N GLY A 152 4.14 -27.64 22.39
CA GLY A 152 5.22 -28.25 23.16
C GLY A 152 5.70 -29.56 22.53
N ILE A 153 6.66 -30.23 23.16
CA ILE A 153 7.15 -31.55 22.71
C ILE A 153 5.97 -32.52 22.60
N VAL A 154 5.65 -32.93 21.36
CA VAL A 154 4.69 -34.01 21.10
C VAL A 154 5.45 -35.33 21.14
N ARG A 155 5.26 -36.11 22.20
CA ARG A 155 5.75 -37.50 22.28
C ARG A 155 4.64 -38.43 21.82
N ALA A 156 4.86 -39.17 20.74
CA ALA A 156 4.02 -40.29 20.35
C ALA A 156 4.52 -41.57 21.02
N LYS A 157 3.61 -42.44 21.46
CA LYS A 157 3.97 -43.83 21.80
C LYS A 157 4.10 -44.63 20.51
N ASN A 158 5.14 -45.47 20.46
CA ASN A 158 5.31 -46.49 19.42
C ASN A 158 4.08 -47.40 19.34
#